data_AF-A0A7S1X3R7-F1
#
_entry.id   AF-A0A7S1X3R7-F1
#
_cell.length_a   1.000
_cell.length_b   1.000
_cell.length_c   1.000
_cell.angle_alpha   90.00
_cell.angle_beta   90.00
_cell.angle_gamma   90.00
#
_symmetry.space_group_name_H-M   'P 1'
#
loop_
_entity.id
_entity.type
_entity.pdbx_description
1 polymer ?
#
loop_
_entity_poly.entity_id
_entity_poly.type
_entity_poly.pdbx_seq_one_letter_code
_entity_poly.pdbx_strand_id
1 'polypeptide(L)'
;QRITFNEITKKALLDALNAPRQISEELVKAYLARRALDYLVGFHLSPVLWRKLPGARSAGRVQSVALRLICEREAEVEAFKPEQYWTIEALLRTEAGDEFTAQVVEVDGERLGPRGFSNRAVAEAVVQRLDAARLEVAAVKVKNSRRNPP
;
A
#
# COMPACT_ATOMS: atom_id res chain seq x y z
N GLN A 1 -0.96 -11.97 -43.14
CA GLN A 1 -1.98 -11.32 -42.28
C GLN A 1 -2.03 -12.03 -40.93
N ARG A 2 -2.52 -11.39 -39.87
CA ARG A 2 -2.52 -11.88 -38.48
C ARG A 2 -3.90 -11.65 -37.86
N ILE A 3 -4.45 -12.70 -37.25
CA ILE A 3 -5.68 -12.63 -36.47
C ILE A 3 -5.34 -12.17 -35.05
N THR A 4 -6.14 -11.25 -34.50
CA THR A 4 -6.03 -10.79 -33.11
C THR A 4 -7.41 -10.62 -32.50
N PHE A 5 -7.55 -11.03 -31.24
CA PHE A 5 -8.75 -10.89 -30.42
C PHE A 5 -8.31 -10.70 -28.98
N ASN A 6 -9.12 -9.98 -28.21
CA ASN A 6 -8.91 -9.71 -26.78
C ASN A 6 -9.82 -10.56 -25.88
N GLU A 7 -10.78 -11.26 -26.46
CA GLU A 7 -11.69 -12.17 -25.79
C GLU A 7 -11.91 -13.44 -26.62
N ILE A 8 -12.29 -14.54 -25.97
CA ILE A 8 -12.52 -15.83 -26.60
C ILE A 8 -14.04 -16.09 -26.68
N THR A 9 -14.73 -15.34 -27.55
CA THR A 9 -16.16 -15.52 -27.85
C THR A 9 -16.36 -15.93 -29.30
N LYS A 10 -17.44 -16.67 -29.60
CA LYS A 10 -17.75 -17.07 -30.98
C LYS A 10 -17.81 -15.87 -31.92
N LYS A 11 -18.43 -14.78 -31.47
CA LYS A 11 -18.55 -13.53 -32.23
C LYS A 11 -17.17 -12.91 -32.49
N ALA A 12 -16.37 -12.68 -31.45
CA ALA A 12 -15.04 -12.07 -31.60
C ALA A 12 -14.09 -12.89 -32.49
N LEU A 13 -14.17 -14.22 -32.44
CA LEU A 13 -13.38 -15.10 -33.31
C LEU A 13 -13.81 -15.00 -34.78
N LEU A 14 -15.12 -15.01 -35.05
CA LEU A 14 -15.64 -14.84 -36.41
C LEU A 14 -15.28 -13.46 -36.97
N ASP A 15 -15.42 -12.40 -36.17
CA ASP A 15 -15.07 -11.04 -36.55
C ASP A 15 -13.57 -10.93 -36.88
N ALA A 16 -12.70 -11.53 -36.05
CA ALA A 16 -11.25 -11.51 -36.25
C ALA A 16 -10.78 -12.35 -37.46
N LEU A 17 -11.51 -13.42 -37.82
CA LEU A 17 -11.28 -14.19 -39.04
C LEU A 17 -11.64 -13.39 -40.31
N ASN A 18 -12.72 -12.60 -40.24
CA ASN A 18 -13.21 -11.81 -41.36
C ASN A 18 -12.39 -10.52 -41.60
N ALA A 19 -11.71 -9.99 -40.59
CA ALA A 19 -10.92 -8.76 -40.67
C ALA A 19 -9.49 -8.94 -40.13
N PRO A 20 -8.65 -9.77 -40.77
CA PRO A 20 -7.29 -10.00 -40.29
C PRO A 20 -6.40 -8.76 -40.56
N ARG A 21 -5.60 -8.36 -39.57
CA ARG A 21 -4.70 -7.20 -39.70
C ARG A 21 -3.38 -7.57 -40.34
N GLN A 22 -2.64 -6.58 -40.84
CA GLN A 22 -1.23 -6.78 -41.18
C GLN A 22 -0.36 -6.95 -39.92
N ILE A 23 0.78 -7.61 -40.08
CA ILE A 23 1.78 -7.68 -39.01
C ILE A 23 2.33 -6.27 -38.82
N SER A 24 2.38 -5.82 -37.58
CA SER A 24 2.96 -4.50 -37.26
C SER A 24 4.45 -4.69 -37.04
N GLU A 25 5.25 -4.18 -37.97
CA GLU A 25 6.71 -4.18 -37.88
C GLU A 25 7.21 -3.41 -36.65
N GLU A 26 6.50 -2.36 -36.24
CA GLU A 26 6.83 -1.57 -35.05
C GLU A 26 6.73 -2.40 -33.77
N LEU A 27 5.67 -3.21 -33.62
CA LEU A 27 5.51 -4.11 -32.47
C LEU A 27 6.59 -5.19 -32.44
N VAL A 28 6.98 -5.71 -33.60
CA VAL A 28 8.08 -6.70 -33.72
C VAL A 28 9.40 -6.06 -33.32
N LYS A 29 9.73 -4.88 -33.85
CA LYS A 29 10.96 -4.15 -33.52
C LYS A 29 11.01 -3.77 -32.04
N ALA A 30 9.91 -3.34 -31.44
CA ALA A 30 9.84 -3.04 -30.02
C ALA A 30 10.14 -4.29 -29.14
N TYR A 31 9.59 -5.44 -29.51
CA TYR A 31 9.89 -6.71 -28.83
C TYR A 31 11.37 -7.08 -28.96
N LEU A 32 11.94 -7.01 -30.17
CA LEU A 32 13.34 -7.33 -30.41
C LEU A 32 14.29 -6.38 -29.66
N ALA A 33 13.98 -5.08 -29.64
CA ALA A 33 14.76 -4.09 -28.90
C ALA A 33 14.74 -4.37 -27.39
N ARG A 34 13.57 -4.69 -26.81
CA ARG A 34 13.47 -5.09 -25.40
C ARG A 34 14.26 -6.36 -25.11
N ARG A 35 14.16 -7.38 -25.98
CA ARG A 35 14.91 -8.63 -25.83
C ARG A 35 16.42 -8.39 -25.86
N ALA A 36 16.89 -7.56 -26.79
CA ALA A 36 18.30 -7.17 -26.88
C ALA A 36 18.76 -6.42 -25.62
N LEU A 37 17.97 -5.46 -25.13
CA LEU A 37 18.26 -4.73 -23.89
C LEU A 37 18.38 -5.67 -22.68
N ASP A 38 17.39 -6.55 -22.47
CA ASP A 38 17.38 -7.47 -21.34
C ASP A 38 18.56 -8.46 -21.43
N TYR A 39 18.94 -8.88 -22.64
CA TYR A 39 20.13 -9.71 -22.88
C TYR A 39 21.44 -8.96 -22.56
N LEU A 40 21.61 -7.73 -23.05
CA LEU A 40 22.80 -6.93 -22.80
C LEU A 40 22.98 -6.67 -21.29
N VAL A 41 21.91 -6.31 -20.59
CA VAL A 41 21.96 -6.10 -19.13
C VAL A 41 22.33 -7.40 -18.41
N GLY A 42 21.66 -8.51 -18.73
CA GLY A 42 21.90 -9.79 -18.07
C GLY A 42 23.31 -10.33 -18.30
N PHE A 43 23.78 -10.32 -19.55
CA PHE A 43 25.08 -10.89 -19.94
C PHE A 43 26.26 -10.04 -19.46
N HIS A 44 26.18 -8.71 -19.52
CA HIS A 44 27.28 -7.86 -19.07
C HIS A 44 27.36 -7.72 -17.56
N LEU A 45 26.22 -7.65 -16.85
CA LEU A 45 26.21 -7.34 -15.44
C LEU A 45 26.35 -8.57 -14.54
N SER A 46 25.84 -9.75 -14.95
CA SER A 46 25.94 -10.97 -14.13
C SER A 46 27.38 -11.40 -13.84
N PRO A 47 28.33 -11.38 -14.80
CA PRO A 47 29.75 -11.67 -14.52
C PRO A 47 30.37 -10.71 -13.50
N VAL A 48 29.97 -9.43 -13.51
CA VAL A 48 30.42 -8.46 -12.51
C VAL A 48 29.90 -8.83 -11.14
N LEU A 49 28.61 -9.19 -11.02
CA LEU A 49 28.02 -9.65 -9.77
C LEU A 49 28.72 -10.89 -9.22
N TRP A 50 29.00 -11.90 -10.04
CA TRP A 50 29.67 -13.12 -9.57
C TRP A 50 31.07 -12.85 -8.98
N ARG A 51 31.81 -11.90 -9.57
CA ARG A 51 33.14 -11.51 -9.06
C ARG A 51 33.07 -10.66 -7.79
N LYS A 52 32.05 -9.81 -7.65
CA LYS A 52 31.96 -8.81 -6.56
C LYS A 52 31.10 -9.26 -5.39
N LEU A 53 30.15 -10.16 -5.62
CA LEU A 53 29.22 -10.67 -4.63
C LEU A 53 29.09 -12.19 -4.80
N PRO A 54 30.00 -12.97 -4.19
CA PRO A 54 29.95 -14.43 -4.23
C PRO A 54 28.58 -14.95 -3.77
N GLY A 55 27.95 -15.80 -4.59
CA GLY A 55 26.59 -16.31 -4.33
C GLY A 55 25.48 -15.57 -5.07
N ALA A 56 25.73 -14.40 -5.66
CA ALA A 56 24.79 -13.75 -6.57
C ALA A 56 24.55 -14.64 -7.80
N ARG A 57 23.29 -14.83 -8.21
CA ARG A 57 22.96 -15.70 -9.35
C ARG A 57 22.78 -14.95 -10.65
N SER A 58 22.07 -13.83 -10.64
CA SER A 58 21.78 -13.08 -11.86
C SER A 58 21.55 -11.60 -11.59
N ALA A 59 21.85 -10.77 -12.59
CA ALA A 59 21.38 -9.40 -12.68
C ALA A 59 20.24 -9.32 -13.69
N GLY A 60 19.27 -8.44 -13.47
CA GLY A 60 18.29 -8.17 -14.51
C GLY A 60 17.58 -6.85 -14.28
N ARG A 61 17.30 -6.17 -15.39
CA ARG A 61 16.71 -4.83 -15.40
C ARG A 61 15.45 -4.70 -14.54
N VAL A 62 14.59 -5.73 -14.52
CA VAL A 62 13.34 -5.73 -13.74
C VAL A 62 13.52 -6.40 -12.38
N GLN A 63 14.10 -7.60 -12.33
CA GLN A 63 14.25 -8.35 -11.08
C GLN A 63 15.10 -7.63 -10.03
N SER A 64 16.19 -6.95 -10.44
CA SER A 64 17.07 -6.26 -9.52
C SER A 64 16.40 -5.02 -8.91
N VAL A 65 15.52 -4.34 -9.66
CA VAL A 65 14.72 -3.22 -9.13
C VAL A 65 13.66 -3.73 -8.16
N ALA A 66 12.96 -4.82 -8.50
CA ALA A 66 11.99 -5.43 -7.58
C ALA A 66 12.64 -5.88 -6.27
N LEU A 67 13.80 -6.54 -6.35
CA LEU A 67 14.58 -6.93 -5.16
C LEU A 67 15.01 -5.70 -4.36
N ARG A 68 15.48 -4.64 -5.03
CA ARG A 68 15.85 -3.39 -4.37
C ARG A 68 14.70 -2.81 -3.54
N LEU A 69 13.49 -2.76 -4.09
CA LEU A 69 12.32 -2.23 -3.36
C LEU A 69 12.03 -3.04 -2.08
N ILE A 70 12.19 -4.36 -2.12
CA ILE A 70 12.02 -5.22 -0.95
C ILE A 70 13.13 -4.94 0.06
N CYS A 71 14.39 -4.88 -0.38
CA CYS A 71 15.53 -4.60 0.49
C CYS A 71 15.44 -3.19 1.13
N GLU A 72 14.97 -2.18 0.38
CA GLU A 72 14.76 -0.84 0.91
C GLU A 72 13.68 -0.85 2.00
N ARG A 73 12.56 -1.55 1.78
CA ARG A 73 11.53 -1.71 2.81
C ARG A 73 12.04 -2.48 4.03
N GLU A 74 12.84 -3.52 3.84
CA GLU A 74 13.43 -4.26 4.96
C GLU A 74 14.39 -3.38 5.75
N ALA A 75 15.22 -2.57 5.08
CA ALA A 75 16.09 -1.61 5.74
C ALA A 75 15.29 -0.55 6.53
N GLU A 76 14.14 -0.09 6.03
CA GLU A 76 13.21 0.78 6.78
C GLU A 76 12.69 0.08 8.05
N VAL A 77 12.38 -1.22 7.97
CA VAL A 77 11.92 -2.04 9.10
C VAL A 77 13.05 -2.25 10.12
N GLU A 78 14.26 -2.57 9.68
CA GLU A 78 15.43 -2.75 10.55
C GLU A 78 15.82 -1.43 11.25
N ALA A 79 15.70 -0.30 10.55
CA ALA A 79 15.97 1.03 11.11
C ALA A 79 14.85 1.56 12.00
N PHE A 80 13.68 0.91 12.01
CA PHE A 80 12.53 1.34 12.79
C PHE A 80 12.80 1.22 14.28
N LYS A 81 12.73 2.35 14.99
CA LYS A 81 12.81 2.41 16.45
C LYS A 81 11.40 2.43 17.03
N PRO A 82 10.93 1.35 17.70
CA PRO A 82 9.60 1.34 18.27
C PRO A 82 9.49 2.35 19.41
N GLU A 83 8.44 3.14 19.38
CA GLU A 83 8.11 4.11 20.42
C GLU A 83 6.83 3.65 21.13
N GLN A 84 6.84 3.69 22.46
CA GLN A 84 5.64 3.41 23.24
C GLN A 84 4.71 4.61 23.20
N TYR A 85 3.43 4.32 23.07
CA TYR A 85 2.39 5.32 23.12
C TYR A 85 1.12 4.74 23.73
N TRP A 86 0.27 5.63 24.24
CA TRP A 86 -0.98 5.30 24.90
C TRP A 86 -2.11 6.02 24.20
N THR A 87 -3.22 5.31 24.03
CA THR A 87 -4.50 5.92 23.67
C THR A 87 -5.49 5.61 24.77
N ILE A 88 -6.48 6.48 24.95
CA ILE A 88 -7.52 6.31 25.96
C ILE A 88 -8.83 6.07 25.21
N GLU A 89 -9.41 4.90 25.43
CA GLU A 89 -10.71 4.51 24.93
C GLU A 89 -11.70 4.47 26.10
N ALA A 90 -12.90 5.01 25.89
CA ALA A 90 -13.98 5.02 26.85
C ALA A 90 -15.18 4.29 26.26
N LEU A 91 -15.74 3.34 27.01
CA LEU A 91 -17.03 2.73 26.70
C LEU A 91 -18.12 3.64 27.27
N LEU A 92 -18.89 4.27 26.39
CA LEU A 92 -19.93 5.24 26.72
C LEU A 92 -21.31 4.63 26.51
N ARG A 93 -22.26 5.04 27.33
CA ARG A 93 -23.66 4.64 27.24
C ARG A 93 -24.55 5.85 27.05
N THR A 94 -25.47 5.79 26.08
CA THR A 94 -26.48 6.82 25.85
C THR A 94 -27.60 6.73 26.88
N GLU A 95 -28.41 7.78 27.02
CA GLU A 95 -29.62 7.72 27.86
C GLU A 95 -30.62 6.66 27.40
N ALA A 96 -30.62 6.33 26.10
CA ALA A 96 -31.43 5.26 25.52
C ALA A 96 -30.91 3.86 25.84
N GLY A 97 -29.72 3.74 26.44
CA GLY A 97 -29.10 2.47 26.81
C GLY A 97 -28.14 1.88 25.77
N ASP A 98 -27.95 2.55 24.63
CA ASP A 98 -27.00 2.12 23.60
C ASP A 98 -25.56 2.35 24.05
N GLU A 99 -24.65 1.43 23.72
CA GLU A 99 -23.23 1.54 24.04
C GLU A 99 -22.38 1.80 22.80
N PHE A 100 -21.34 2.63 22.94
CA PHE A 100 -20.35 2.85 21.89
C PHE A 100 -18.99 3.21 22.50
N THR A 101 -17.92 2.91 21.78
CA THR A 101 -16.57 3.28 22.18
C THR A 101 -16.21 4.66 21.61
N ALA A 102 -15.64 5.52 22.43
CA ALA A 102 -15.05 6.78 22.03
C ALA A 102 -13.57 6.80 22.39
N GLN A 103 -12.75 7.46 21.58
CA GLN A 103 -11.32 7.67 21.86
C GLN A 103 -11.08 9.15 22.18
N VAL A 104 -10.21 9.43 23.14
CA VAL A 104 -9.76 10.79 23.41
C VAL A 104 -8.91 11.28 22.25
N VAL A 105 -9.31 12.41 21.66
CA VAL A 105 -8.63 13.03 20.50
C VAL A 105 -8.05 14.40 20.79
N GLU A 106 -8.42 15.02 21.91
CA GLU A 106 -8.00 16.36 22.32
C GLU A 106 -8.03 16.47 23.84
N VAL A 107 -7.02 17.12 24.43
CA VAL A 107 -6.94 17.39 25.87
C VAL A 107 -6.45 18.82 26.07
N ASP A 108 -7.16 19.59 26.90
CA ASP A 108 -6.80 20.98 27.26
C ASP A 108 -6.56 21.90 26.03
N GLY A 109 -7.29 21.67 24.93
CA GLY A 109 -7.20 22.43 23.68
C GLY A 109 -6.10 21.95 22.73
N GLU A 110 -5.31 20.95 23.11
CA GLU A 110 -4.29 20.34 22.27
C GLU A 110 -4.79 19.05 21.63
N ARG A 111 -4.85 19.04 20.30
CA ARG A 111 -5.26 17.87 19.54
C ARG A 111 -4.16 16.81 19.55
N LEU A 112 -4.52 15.62 19.98
CA LEU A 112 -3.61 14.48 19.99
C LEU A 112 -3.34 14.01 18.57
N GLY A 113 -2.07 13.68 18.30
CA GLY A 113 -1.69 13.01 17.07
C GLY A 113 -2.21 11.57 17.01
N PRO A 114 -1.97 10.85 15.91
CA PRO A 114 -2.41 9.45 15.76
C PRO A 114 -1.80 8.50 16.80
N ARG A 115 -0.71 8.91 17.47
CA ARG A 115 -0.06 8.16 18.56
C ARG A 115 -0.50 8.61 19.96
N GLY A 116 -1.54 9.44 20.12
CA GLY A 116 -2.07 9.79 21.45
C GLY A 116 -1.01 10.38 22.38
N PHE A 117 -0.81 9.74 23.54
CA PHE A 117 0.12 10.15 24.59
C PHE A 117 1.44 9.38 24.52
N SER A 118 2.57 10.06 24.67
CA SER A 118 3.90 9.44 24.76
C SER A 118 4.31 9.05 26.19
N ASN A 119 3.50 9.39 27.20
CA ASN A 119 3.78 9.12 28.60
C ASN A 119 2.55 8.51 29.29
N ARG A 120 2.75 7.33 29.87
CA ARG A 120 1.72 6.59 30.62
C ARG A 120 1.11 7.38 31.76
N ALA A 121 1.94 8.06 32.57
CA ALA A 121 1.46 8.77 33.76
C ALA A 121 0.52 9.93 33.38
N VAL A 122 0.80 10.60 32.25
CA VAL A 122 -0.08 11.65 31.72
C VAL A 122 -1.41 11.04 31.25
N ALA A 123 -1.38 9.91 30.53
CA ALA A 123 -2.58 9.22 30.10
C ALA A 123 -3.45 8.77 31.29
N GLU A 124 -2.83 8.21 32.34
CA GLU A 124 -3.53 7.79 33.57
C GLU A 124 -4.14 8.98 34.32
N ALA A 125 -3.47 10.14 34.37
CA ALA A 125 -4.04 11.36 34.95
C ALA A 125 -5.27 11.86 34.17
N VAL A 126 -5.26 11.73 32.84
CA VAL A 126 -6.44 12.07 32.01
C VAL A 126 -7.58 11.10 32.26
N VAL A 127 -7.32 9.80 32.41
CA VAL A 127 -8.34 8.79 32.77
C VAL A 127 -9.02 9.18 34.09
N GLN A 128 -8.24 9.52 35.12
CA GLN A 128 -8.79 9.93 36.41
C GLN A 128 -9.69 11.17 36.31
N ARG A 129 -9.33 12.15 35.45
CA ARG A 129 -10.17 13.32 35.18
C ARG A 129 -11.48 12.95 34.49
N LEU A 130 -11.43 12.00 33.55
CA LEU A 130 -12.60 11.56 32.79
C LEU A 130 -13.57 10.74 33.68
N ASP A 131 -13.06 9.86 34.54
CA ASP A 131 -13.89 9.06 35.46
C ASP A 131 -14.67 9.94 36.45
N ALA A 132 -14.11 11.08 36.84
CA ALA A 132 -14.76 12.04 37.71
C ALA A 132 -15.68 13.03 36.97
N ALA A 133 -15.61 13.09 35.63
CA ALA A 133 -16.33 14.07 34.83
C ALA A 133 -17.67 13.53 34.34
N ARG A 134 -18.63 14.45 34.12
CA ARG A 134 -19.80 14.17 33.29
C ARG A 134 -19.48 14.50 31.85
N LEU A 135 -19.69 13.54 30.97
CA LEU A 135 -19.45 13.69 29.54
C LEU A 135 -20.73 14.18 28.85
N GLU A 136 -20.56 15.06 27.89
CA GLU A 136 -21.64 15.59 27.07
C GLU A 136 -21.28 15.52 25.59
N VAL A 137 -22.31 15.47 24.74
CA VAL A 137 -22.12 15.46 23.29
C VAL A 137 -21.94 16.89 22.79
N ALA A 138 -20.71 17.25 22.43
CA ALA A 138 -20.42 18.59 21.92
C ALA A 138 -20.91 18.82 20.47
N ALA A 139 -20.84 17.79 19.61
CA ALA A 139 -21.26 17.91 18.21
C ALA A 139 -21.58 16.54 17.58
N VAL A 140 -22.60 16.50 16.72
CA VAL A 140 -22.95 15.32 15.91
C VAL A 140 -22.90 15.69 14.43
N LYS A 141 -22.20 14.87 13.63
CA LYS A 141 -22.08 15.09 12.19
C LYS A 141 -22.41 13.83 11.41
N VAL A 142 -23.47 13.90 10.60
CA VAL A 142 -23.86 12.82 9.70
C VAL A 142 -23.37 13.15 8.28
N LYS A 143 -22.66 12.22 7.65
CA LYS A 143 -22.23 12.33 6.25
C LYS A 143 -22.58 11.06 5.49
N ASN A 144 -23.24 11.21 4.35
CA ASN A 144 -23.46 10.12 3.42
C ASN A 144 -22.17 9.88 2.62
N SER A 145 -21.68 8.64 2.60
CA SER A 145 -20.56 8.24 1.73
C SER A 145 -21.06 7.23 0.69
N ARG A 146 -20.62 7.40 -0.56
CA ARG A 146 -20.90 6.46 -1.66
C ARG A 146 -19.57 5.84 -2.06
N ARG A 147 -19.48 4.51 -1.97
CA ARG A 147 -18.35 3.76 -2.49
C ARG A 147 -18.74 3.20 -3.86
N ASN A 148 -18.00 3.58 -4.90
CA ASN A 148 -18.18 2.97 -6.21
C ASN A 148 -17.61 1.55 -6.20
N PRO A 149 -18.19 0.63 -6.99
CA PRO A 149 -17.57 -0.65 -7.23
C PRO A 149 -16.17 -0.44 -7.85
N PRO A 150 -15.22 -1.35 -7.57
CA PRO A 150 -13.87 -1.29 -8.13
C PRO A 150 -13.86 -1.45 -9.65
#